data_AF-A0AAN8LYA3-F1
#
_entry.id   AF-A0AAN8LYA3-F1
#
_cell.length_a   1.000
_cell.length_b   1.000
_cell.length_c   1.000
_cell.angle_alpha   90.00
_cell.angle_beta   90.00
_cell.angle_gamma   90.00
#
_symmetry.space_group_name_H-M   'P 1'
#
loop_
_entity.id
_entity.type
_entity.pdbx_description
1 polymer ?
#
loop_
_entity_poly.entity_id
_entity_poly.type
_entity_poly.pdbx_seq_one_letter_code
_entity_poly.pdbx_strand_id
1 'polypeptide(L)'
;MQVYTGKPPGGVPEKNQGMRVVLDMSEGLQGHNITCDNFFTSYRLGVELQKRKLTMVGTIRKNKPELPSELLKMQGRTVHSSKFAFSENATVVSYCPKKNKNVLVMSTMHKDASLSAREDIKPQIILDYNSTKGGVDNLDKVTATYSCQRMTARWPLVIFYNIVDVSAYNAYVLWTEINQQWNGGKLYRRRLFLEELGKALITPKIQRRVRPPRSTAAAASAVQKIQAGPSTHASNQPEMDPVDTGSGKKRKRCQLCPPRQDTTKTLGYRKQPGNIHRGCACHYFHQGIPSFAASLIWSSMEGDQWRHNNDNWVLDLSHFLDYQQS
;
A
#
# COMPACT_ATOMS: atom_id res chain seq x y z
N MET A 1 4.02 -10.04 4.17
CA MET A 1 2.99 -9.07 4.63
C MET A 1 2.22 -9.66 5.81
N GLN A 2 2.21 -8.99 6.97
CA GLN A 2 1.43 -9.40 8.14
C GLN A 2 0.21 -8.50 8.32
N VAL A 3 -1.01 -9.06 8.40
CA VAL A 3 -2.23 -8.27 8.61
C VAL A 3 -2.48 -8.10 10.11
N TYR A 4 -2.67 -6.87 10.60
CA TYR A 4 -3.04 -6.64 11.98
C TYR A 4 -4.54 -6.88 12.19
N THR A 5 -4.90 -8.02 12.79
CA THR A 5 -6.30 -8.41 12.98
C THR A 5 -6.94 -7.85 14.24
N GLY A 6 -6.32 -6.88 14.91
CA GLY A 6 -6.79 -6.38 16.19
C GLY A 6 -6.45 -7.33 17.34
N LYS A 7 -7.45 -7.68 18.15
CA LYS A 7 -7.27 -8.54 19.33
C LYS A 7 -7.25 -10.02 18.94
N PRO A 8 -6.30 -10.82 19.46
CA PRO A 8 -6.31 -12.26 19.26
C PRO A 8 -7.53 -12.91 19.96
N PRO A 9 -7.87 -14.16 19.60
CA PRO A 9 -8.89 -14.94 20.30
C PRO A 9 -8.61 -14.95 21.81
N GLY A 10 -9.53 -14.44 22.62
CA GLY A 10 -9.35 -14.24 24.06
C GLY A 10 -9.32 -12.77 24.51
N GLY A 11 -9.28 -11.80 23.58
CA GLY A 11 -9.56 -10.39 23.86
C GLY A 11 -8.48 -9.62 24.64
N VAL A 12 -7.39 -10.28 25.02
CA VAL A 12 -6.25 -9.65 25.71
C VAL A 12 -5.38 -8.92 24.68
N PRO A 13 -5.06 -7.63 24.89
CA PRO A 13 -4.12 -6.92 24.03
C PRO A 13 -2.74 -7.59 24.02
N GLU A 14 -2.15 -7.73 22.84
CA GLU A 14 -0.81 -8.28 22.69
C GLU A 14 0.22 -7.37 23.38
N LYS A 15 1.03 -7.95 24.27
CA LYS A 15 2.16 -7.24 24.90
C LYS A 15 3.37 -7.30 23.97
N ASN A 16 4.08 -6.18 23.81
CA ASN A 16 5.28 -6.06 22.98
C ASN A 16 5.07 -6.32 21.47
N GLN A 17 3.85 -6.09 20.97
CA GLN A 17 3.53 -6.26 19.55
C GLN A 17 4.53 -5.55 18.61
N GLY A 18 4.89 -4.29 18.91
CA GLY A 18 5.82 -3.53 18.08
C GLY A 18 7.20 -4.22 17.96
N MET A 19 7.70 -4.80 19.04
CA MET A 19 8.98 -5.52 19.02
C MET A 19 8.88 -6.81 18.20
N ARG A 20 7.83 -7.62 18.41
CA ARG A 20 7.61 -8.86 17.65
C ARG A 20 7.53 -8.55 16.16
N VAL A 21 6.69 -7.60 15.77
CA VAL A 21 6.46 -7.20 14.38
C VAL A 21 7.77 -6.82 13.69
N VAL A 22 8.62 -5.99 14.32
CA VAL A 22 9.93 -5.63 13.74
C VAL A 22 10.85 -6.84 13.60
N LEU A 23 10.91 -7.72 14.60
CA LEU A 23 11.76 -8.92 14.55
C LEU A 23 11.30 -9.93 13.49
N ASP A 24 9.99 -10.07 13.28
CA ASP A 24 9.43 -10.94 12.26
C ASP A 24 9.69 -10.37 10.86
N MET A 25 9.49 -9.05 10.66
CA MET A 25 9.72 -8.41 9.36
C MET A 25 11.20 -8.23 9.00
N SER A 26 12.10 -8.36 9.97
CA SER A 26 13.55 -8.31 9.75
C SER A 26 14.21 -9.68 9.73
N GLU A 27 13.43 -10.75 9.71
CA GLU A 27 13.96 -12.11 9.58
C GLU A 27 14.74 -12.27 8.28
N GLY A 28 15.91 -12.91 8.35
CA GLY A 28 16.83 -13.10 7.22
C GLY A 28 17.74 -11.91 6.87
N LEU A 29 17.52 -10.74 7.46
CA LEU A 29 18.29 -9.53 7.16
C LEU A 29 19.57 -9.44 8.01
N GLN A 30 20.66 -8.93 7.42
CA GLN A 30 21.94 -8.71 8.11
C GLN A 30 22.67 -7.50 7.52
N GLY A 31 23.32 -6.71 8.37
CA GLY A 31 24.15 -5.57 7.95
C GLY A 31 23.36 -4.32 7.56
N HIS A 32 22.11 -4.22 8.00
CA HIS A 32 21.18 -3.14 7.64
C HIS A 32 20.76 -2.31 8.84
N ASN A 33 20.33 -1.07 8.58
CA ASN A 33 19.76 -0.19 9.60
C ASN A 33 18.24 -0.09 9.41
N ILE A 34 17.49 -0.29 10.49
CA ILE A 34 16.03 -0.19 10.49
C ILE A 34 15.61 1.18 11.02
N THR A 35 14.81 1.90 10.24
CA THR A 35 14.21 3.16 10.68
C THR A 35 12.80 2.90 11.23
N CYS A 36 12.61 3.23 12.50
CA CYS A 36 11.38 2.94 13.23
C CYS A 36 10.66 4.23 13.64
N ASP A 37 9.33 4.22 13.61
CA ASP A 37 8.54 5.22 14.34
C ASP A 37 8.52 4.90 15.85
N ASN A 38 8.01 5.86 16.62
CA ASN A 38 7.87 5.84 18.06
C ASN A 38 7.09 4.65 18.62
N PHE A 39 6.17 4.05 17.85
CA PHE A 39 5.43 2.88 18.32
C PHE A 39 6.33 1.65 18.45
N PHE A 40 7.28 1.49 17.52
CA PHE A 40 8.16 0.33 17.44
C PHE A 40 9.43 0.51 18.27
N THR A 41 9.89 1.76 18.44
CA THR A 41 11.19 2.06 19.04
C THR A 41 11.24 1.76 20.55
N SER A 42 12.21 0.96 20.98
CA SER A 42 12.54 0.70 22.38
C SER A 42 13.98 0.21 22.56
N TYR A 43 14.57 0.43 23.74
CA TYR A 43 15.94 -0.01 24.01
C TYR A 43 16.10 -1.52 23.84
N ARG A 44 15.15 -2.30 24.38
CA ARG A 44 15.14 -3.76 24.27
C ARG A 44 15.13 -4.26 22.82
N LEU A 45 14.34 -3.64 21.94
CA LEU A 45 14.34 -3.96 20.52
C LEU A 45 15.72 -3.72 19.89
N GLY A 46 16.35 -2.59 20.21
CA GLY A 46 17.67 -2.25 19.67
C GLY A 46 18.77 -3.25 20.06
N VAL A 47 18.70 -3.81 21.28
CA VAL A 47 19.61 -4.87 21.72
C VAL A 47 19.38 -6.18 20.97
N GLU A 48 18.11 -6.58 20.76
CA GLU A 48 17.81 -7.81 19.99
C GLU A 48 18.19 -7.69 18.51
N LEU A 49 18.02 -6.52 17.89
CA LEU A 49 18.45 -6.28 16.51
C LEU A 49 19.98 -6.37 16.37
N GLN A 50 20.74 -5.85 17.33
CA GLN A 50 22.21 -5.96 17.30
C GLN A 50 22.70 -7.40 17.35
N LYS A 51 22.04 -8.28 18.10
CA LYS A 51 22.34 -9.73 18.10
C LYS A 51 22.16 -10.35 16.71
N ARG A 52 21.30 -9.75 15.87
CA ARG A 52 21.06 -10.15 14.48
C ARG A 52 21.92 -9.37 13.47
N LYS A 53 22.92 -8.62 13.92
CA LYS A 53 23.76 -7.72 13.09
C LYS A 53 22.93 -6.66 12.36
N LEU A 54 21.88 -6.18 13.01
CA LEU A 54 21.03 -5.09 12.54
C LEU A 54 21.15 -3.91 13.50
N THR A 55 21.09 -2.70 12.96
CA THR A 55 21.01 -1.48 13.76
C THR A 55 19.63 -0.85 13.62
N MET A 56 19.32 0.11 14.48
CA MET A 56 18.10 0.89 14.37
C MET A 56 18.31 2.36 14.66
N VAL A 57 17.42 3.17 14.10
CA VAL A 57 17.21 4.57 14.46
C VAL A 57 15.72 4.86 14.51
N GLY A 58 15.26 5.57 15.53
CA GLY A 58 13.85 5.88 15.61
C GLY A 58 13.53 6.91 16.67
N THR A 59 12.40 7.59 16.50
CA THR A 59 11.88 8.45 17.57
C THR A 59 11.47 7.58 18.75
N ILE A 60 11.69 8.04 19.99
CA ILE A 60 11.33 7.27 21.19
C ILE A 60 10.32 8.05 22.04
N ARG A 61 9.27 7.37 22.51
CA ARG A 61 8.24 8.00 23.33
C ARG A 61 8.79 8.39 24.70
N LYS A 62 8.46 9.59 25.16
CA LYS A 62 8.90 10.14 26.46
C LYS A 62 8.51 9.32 27.70
N ASN A 63 7.51 8.44 27.58
CA ASN A 63 7.00 7.61 28.67
C ASN A 63 7.73 6.26 28.79
N LYS A 64 8.80 6.05 28.01
CA LYS A 64 9.62 4.85 28.07
C LYS A 64 10.46 4.85 29.37
N PRO A 65 10.33 3.82 30.23
CA PRO A 65 11.03 3.78 31.52
C PRO A 65 12.55 3.69 31.39
N GLU A 66 13.06 3.26 30.23
CA GLU A 66 14.50 3.20 29.94
C GLU A 66 15.16 4.58 29.76
N LEU A 67 14.39 5.67 29.66
CA LEU A 67 14.93 7.01 29.40
C LEU A 67 15.40 7.71 30.68
N PRO A 68 16.65 8.23 30.70
CA PRO A 68 17.11 9.09 31.80
C PRO A 68 16.25 10.35 31.94
N SER A 69 15.88 10.68 33.18
CA SER A 69 15.00 11.82 33.48
C SER A 69 15.59 13.16 33.01
N GLU A 70 16.92 13.25 32.95
CA GLU A 70 17.74 14.38 32.52
C GLU A 70 17.47 14.78 31.06
N LEU A 71 17.13 13.80 30.22
CA LEU A 71 16.76 14.01 28.83
C LEU A 71 15.33 14.55 28.68
N LEU A 72 14.47 14.33 29.67
CA LEU A 72 13.07 14.76 29.66
C LEU A 72 12.88 16.19 30.18
N LYS A 73 13.80 16.65 31.04
CA LYS A 73 13.77 18.00 31.64
C LYS A 73 13.97 19.08 30.57
N MET A 74 12.94 19.92 30.40
CA MET A 74 12.94 21.03 29.43
C MET A 74 13.16 22.42 30.05
N GLN A 75 13.00 22.53 31.37
CA GLN A 75 13.20 23.80 32.08
C GLN A 75 14.64 24.30 31.86
N GLY A 76 14.78 25.57 31.47
CA GLY A 76 16.08 26.20 31.21
C GLY A 76 16.78 25.77 29.93
N ARG A 77 16.17 24.95 29.07
CA ARG A 77 16.79 24.55 27.79
C ARG A 77 16.64 25.62 26.72
N THR A 78 17.74 25.96 26.07
CA THR A 78 17.77 26.87 24.91
C THR A 78 17.30 26.14 23.65
N VAL A 79 16.77 26.91 22.69
CA VAL A 79 16.43 26.41 21.36
C VAL A 79 17.71 25.94 20.66
N HIS A 80 17.61 24.86 19.88
CA HIS A 80 18.70 24.15 19.22
C HIS A 80 19.70 23.44 20.16
N SER A 81 19.49 23.46 21.48
CA SER A 81 20.31 22.66 22.39
C SER A 81 20.03 21.16 22.26
N SER A 82 21.08 20.35 22.47
CA SER A 82 21.01 18.89 22.48
C SER A 82 21.59 18.33 23.79
N LYS A 83 21.02 17.23 24.27
CA LYS A 83 21.60 16.39 25.34
C LYS A 83 21.68 14.96 24.84
N PHE A 84 22.79 14.30 25.12
CA PHE A 84 23.02 12.91 24.73
C PHE A 84 23.13 12.03 25.97
N ALA A 85 22.60 10.82 25.88
CA ALA A 85 22.88 9.74 26.80
C ALA A 85 23.46 8.57 26.02
N PHE A 86 24.55 8.01 26.54
CA PHE A 86 25.27 6.90 25.94
C PHE A 86 25.13 5.67 26.82
N SER A 87 24.96 4.54 26.17
CA SER A 87 25.10 3.21 26.76
C SER A 87 26.00 2.39 25.85
N GLU A 88 26.40 1.22 26.30
CA GLU A 88 27.17 0.28 25.49
C GLU A 88 26.50 -0.04 24.14
N ASN A 89 25.15 -0.14 24.13
CA ASN A 89 24.39 -0.63 22.98
C ASN A 89 23.64 0.47 22.23
N ALA A 90 23.44 1.67 22.80
CA ALA A 90 22.60 2.69 22.19
C ALA A 90 22.95 4.11 22.65
N THR A 91 22.68 5.06 21.77
CA THR A 91 22.72 6.50 22.02
C THR A 91 21.32 7.07 21.93
N VAL A 92 20.93 7.89 22.91
CA VAL A 92 19.69 8.67 22.87
C VAL A 92 20.03 10.15 22.83
N VAL A 93 19.40 10.87 21.91
CA VAL A 93 19.50 12.33 21.84
C VAL A 93 18.17 12.98 22.18
N SER A 94 18.25 14.03 22.98
CA SER A 94 17.16 14.95 23.28
C SER A 94 17.48 16.32 22.69
N TYR A 95 16.75 16.69 21.64
CA TYR A 95 16.95 17.92 20.88
C TYR A 95 15.77 18.89 21.07
N CYS A 96 16.08 20.19 21.19
CA CYS A 96 15.10 21.25 21.37
C CYS A 96 14.89 22.07 20.09
N PRO A 97 14.07 21.63 19.12
CA PRO A 97 13.87 22.40 17.88
C PRO A 97 13.15 23.74 18.12
N LYS A 98 12.32 23.83 19.17
CA LYS A 98 11.52 25.01 19.51
C LYS A 98 11.41 25.11 21.04
N LYS A 99 11.04 26.29 21.54
CA LYS A 99 10.78 26.50 22.98
C LYS A 99 9.78 25.47 23.50
N ASN A 100 10.11 24.80 24.60
CA ASN A 100 9.29 23.76 25.24
C ASN A 100 8.90 22.57 24.34
N LYS A 101 9.65 22.30 23.27
CA LYS A 101 9.49 21.10 22.43
C LYS A 101 10.75 20.24 22.51
N ASN A 102 10.57 18.97 22.86
CA ASN A 102 11.63 17.98 22.94
C ASN A 102 11.43 16.93 21.86
N VAL A 103 12.46 16.64 21.07
CA VAL A 103 12.50 15.53 20.13
C VAL A 103 13.50 14.52 20.68
N LEU A 104 13.00 13.31 20.94
CA LEU A 104 13.80 12.20 21.45
C LEU A 104 14.00 11.19 20.31
N VAL A 105 15.26 10.90 20.00
CA VAL A 105 15.63 9.89 19.01
C VAL A 105 16.64 8.95 19.63
N MET A 106 16.41 7.64 19.49
CA MET A 106 17.31 6.59 19.92
C MET A 106 17.95 5.96 18.69
N SER A 107 19.23 5.63 18.78
CA SER A 107 19.91 4.87 17.76
C SER A 107 20.89 3.87 18.35
N THR A 108 21.06 2.73 17.68
CA THR A 108 22.10 1.74 17.98
C THR A 108 23.27 1.78 17.01
N MET A 109 23.19 2.58 15.94
CA MET A 109 24.30 2.75 14.98
C MET A 109 25.25 3.88 15.40
N HIS A 110 24.73 4.94 16.03
CA HIS A 110 25.51 6.13 16.39
C HIS A 110 26.14 5.97 17.76
N LYS A 111 27.44 6.31 17.86
CA LYS A 111 28.24 6.18 19.09
C LYS A 111 28.82 7.50 19.61
N ASP A 112 28.52 8.61 18.95
CA ASP A 112 29.06 9.93 19.27
C ASP A 112 27.98 11.01 19.42
N ALA A 113 28.41 12.21 19.81
CA ALA A 113 27.57 13.41 19.94
C ALA A 113 27.71 14.33 18.72
N SER A 114 27.79 13.78 17.51
CA SER A 114 27.99 14.56 16.29
C SER A 114 26.83 15.53 16.03
N LEU A 115 27.18 16.78 15.74
CA LEU A 115 26.26 17.88 15.44
C LEU A 115 26.54 18.41 14.03
N SER A 116 25.49 18.84 13.34
CA SER A 116 25.64 19.51 12.06
C SER A 116 26.12 20.96 12.21
N ALA A 117 26.84 21.45 11.19
CA ALA A 117 27.26 22.85 11.10
C ALA A 117 26.15 23.81 10.64
N ARG A 118 24.89 23.35 10.62
CA ARG A 118 23.73 24.16 10.23
C ARG A 118 23.36 25.12 11.36
N GLU A 119 22.61 26.18 11.04
CA GLU A 119 22.10 27.14 12.04
C GLU A 119 21.23 26.49 13.11
N ASP A 120 20.55 25.39 12.77
CA ASP A 120 19.73 24.62 13.70
C ASP A 120 20.53 23.64 14.59
N ILE A 121 21.84 23.51 14.37
CA ILE A 121 22.78 22.68 15.15
C ILE A 121 22.18 21.27 15.39
N LYS A 122 21.51 20.75 14.37
CA LYS A 122 20.75 19.51 14.50
C LYS A 122 21.72 18.33 14.66
N PRO A 123 21.49 17.42 15.63
CA PRO A 123 22.27 16.19 15.78
C PRO A 123 22.26 15.33 14.52
N GLN A 124 23.39 14.68 14.22
CA GLN A 124 23.50 13.81 13.05
C GLN A 124 22.48 12.67 13.08
N ILE A 125 22.23 12.09 14.27
CA ILE A 125 21.21 11.05 14.49
C ILE A 125 19.83 11.49 13.97
N ILE A 126 19.46 12.76 14.15
CA ILE A 126 18.16 13.30 13.72
C ILE A 126 18.18 13.56 12.21
N LEU A 127 19.31 13.95 11.63
CA LEU A 127 19.44 14.09 10.18
C LEU A 127 19.27 12.73 9.48
N ASP A 128 19.93 11.70 9.99
CA ASP A 128 19.88 10.34 9.43
C ASP A 128 18.51 9.69 9.62
N TYR A 129 17.83 9.96 10.75
CA TYR A 129 16.42 9.61 10.90
C TYR A 129 15.54 10.30 9.84
N ASN A 130 15.72 11.60 9.62
CA ASN A 130 14.88 12.34 8.68
C ASN A 130 15.11 11.96 7.22
N SER A 131 16.32 11.52 6.84
CA SER A 131 16.61 11.05 5.48
C SER A 131 15.97 9.70 5.17
N THR A 132 15.60 8.92 6.19
CA THR A 132 15.14 7.54 6.04
C THR A 132 13.68 7.29 6.42
N LYS A 133 13.11 8.06 7.37
CA LYS A 133 11.73 7.88 7.92
C LYS A 133 10.56 8.01 6.93
N GLY A 134 10.83 8.27 5.66
CA GLY A 134 9.80 8.51 4.64
C GLY A 134 9.66 7.37 3.65
N GLY A 135 10.33 6.24 3.86
CA GLY A 135 10.28 5.08 2.96
C GLY A 135 8.86 4.55 2.79
N VAL A 136 8.16 4.29 3.89
CA VAL A 136 6.79 3.75 3.87
C VAL A 136 5.79 4.78 3.38
N ASP A 137 5.87 6.02 3.88
CA ASP A 137 4.97 7.11 3.45
C ASP A 137 5.08 7.40 1.95
N ASN A 138 6.30 7.35 1.42
CA ASN A 138 6.51 7.53 -0.01
C ASN A 138 5.93 6.37 -0.81
N LEU A 139 6.06 5.13 -0.33
CA LEU A 139 5.42 3.97 -0.96
C LEU A 139 3.90 4.16 -0.99
N ASP A 140 3.28 4.47 0.15
CA ASP A 140 1.83 4.66 0.25
C ASP A 140 1.32 5.78 -0.67
N LYS A 141 1.98 6.93 -0.65
CA LYS A 141 1.67 8.07 -1.53
C LYS A 141 1.76 7.69 -3.01
N VAL A 142 2.82 6.96 -3.37
CA VAL A 142 3.05 6.53 -4.75
C VAL A 142 1.97 5.51 -5.13
N THR A 143 1.72 4.47 -4.34
CA THR A 143 0.67 3.48 -4.64
C THR A 143 -0.71 4.11 -4.78
N ALA A 144 -1.07 5.05 -3.91
CA ALA A 144 -2.34 5.76 -3.95
C ALA A 144 -2.55 6.57 -5.26
N THR A 145 -1.48 7.11 -5.85
CA THR A 145 -1.56 7.92 -7.08
C THR A 145 -2.10 7.14 -8.28
N TYR A 146 -1.82 5.83 -8.36
CA TYR A 146 -2.30 4.95 -9.43
C TYR A 146 -2.89 3.67 -8.84
N SER A 147 -3.90 3.85 -8.00
CA SER A 147 -4.56 2.73 -7.32
C SER A 147 -5.67 2.09 -8.15
N CYS A 148 -5.75 0.76 -8.09
CA CYS A 148 -6.86 0.00 -8.64
C CYS A 148 -8.04 -0.15 -7.68
N GLN A 149 -7.96 0.42 -6.47
CA GLN A 149 -9.00 0.33 -5.45
C GLN A 149 -10.36 0.81 -5.97
N ARG A 150 -11.41 0.14 -5.48
CA ARG A 150 -12.81 0.45 -5.79
C ARG A 150 -13.62 0.39 -4.50
N MET A 151 -14.65 1.24 -4.42
CA MET A 151 -15.60 1.21 -3.32
C MET A 151 -16.20 -0.20 -3.19
N THR A 152 -16.05 -0.79 -2.00
CA THR A 152 -16.47 -2.15 -1.72
C THR A 152 -16.94 -2.26 -0.27
N ALA A 153 -17.98 -3.05 -0.03
CA ALA A 153 -18.41 -3.43 1.32
C ALA A 153 -17.72 -4.72 1.83
N ARG A 154 -16.74 -5.24 1.08
CA ARG A 154 -16.03 -6.49 1.39
C ARG A 154 -14.57 -6.18 1.70
N TRP A 155 -14.19 -6.22 2.99
CA TRP A 155 -12.82 -5.94 3.45
C TRP A 155 -11.74 -6.80 2.78
N PRO A 156 -11.95 -8.09 2.39
CA PRO A 156 -10.89 -8.85 1.74
C PRO A 156 -10.50 -8.26 0.38
N LEU A 157 -11.42 -7.57 -0.30
CA LEU A 157 -11.10 -6.88 -1.54
C LEU A 157 -10.18 -5.68 -1.33
N VAL A 158 -10.24 -5.01 -0.17
CA VAL A 158 -9.34 -3.91 0.15
C VAL A 158 -7.90 -4.43 0.20
N ILE A 159 -7.69 -5.56 0.87
CA ILE A 159 -6.37 -6.23 0.90
C ILE A 159 -5.95 -6.67 -0.50
N PHE A 160 -6.86 -7.27 -1.27
CA PHE A 160 -6.56 -7.69 -2.64
C PHE A 160 -6.10 -6.52 -3.51
N TYR A 161 -6.79 -5.38 -3.47
CA TYR A 161 -6.39 -4.19 -4.24
C TYR A 161 -5.02 -3.67 -3.80
N ASN A 162 -4.73 -3.65 -2.49
CA ASN A 162 -3.40 -3.29 -1.99
C ASN A 162 -2.30 -4.22 -2.50
N ILE A 163 -2.55 -5.54 -2.51
CA ILE A 163 -1.60 -6.52 -3.06
C ILE A 163 -1.31 -6.19 -4.53
N VAL A 164 -2.34 -5.91 -5.33
CA VAL A 164 -2.17 -5.57 -6.75
C VAL A 164 -1.36 -4.27 -6.92
N ASP A 165 -1.70 -3.22 -6.18
CA ASP A 165 -1.04 -1.91 -6.30
C ASP A 165 0.44 -1.97 -5.88
N VAL A 166 0.75 -2.64 -4.77
CA VAL A 166 2.13 -2.84 -4.28
C VAL A 166 2.92 -3.74 -5.24
N SER A 167 2.32 -4.84 -5.71
CA SER A 167 2.99 -5.75 -6.66
C SER A 167 3.34 -5.05 -7.97
N ALA A 168 2.41 -4.23 -8.50
CA ALA A 168 2.66 -3.46 -9.71
C ALA A 168 3.77 -2.42 -9.51
N TYR A 169 3.85 -1.81 -8.33
CA TYR A 169 4.94 -0.89 -8.00
C TYR A 169 6.30 -1.59 -7.87
N ASN A 170 6.35 -2.73 -7.18
CA ASN A 170 7.59 -3.52 -7.05
C ASN A 170 8.08 -4.00 -8.43
N ALA A 171 7.17 -4.50 -9.27
CA ALA A 171 7.48 -4.88 -10.65
C ALA A 171 8.02 -3.69 -11.46
N TYR A 172 7.48 -2.48 -11.26
CA TYR A 172 8.00 -1.27 -11.88
C TYR A 172 9.44 -0.97 -11.43
N VAL A 173 9.72 -1.01 -10.13
CA VAL A 173 11.06 -0.78 -9.58
C VAL A 173 12.06 -1.75 -10.19
N LEU A 174 11.79 -3.06 -10.11
CA LEU A 174 12.64 -4.10 -10.70
C LEU A 174 12.86 -3.90 -12.21
N TRP A 175 11.78 -3.58 -12.93
CA TRP A 175 11.87 -3.32 -14.36
C TRP A 175 12.80 -2.16 -14.68
N THR A 176 12.71 -1.05 -13.93
CA THR A 176 13.55 0.13 -14.15
C THR A 176 15.01 -0.07 -13.74
N GLU A 177 15.27 -0.94 -12.76
CA GLU A 177 16.64 -1.30 -12.36
C GLU A 177 17.33 -2.17 -13.42
N ILE A 178 16.61 -3.16 -13.98
CA ILE A 178 17.12 -4.04 -15.03
C ILE A 178 17.20 -3.30 -16.38
N ASN A 179 16.21 -2.48 -16.69
CA ASN A 179 16.07 -1.79 -17.98
C ASN A 179 16.23 -0.27 -17.81
N GLN A 180 17.41 0.16 -17.38
CA GLN A 180 17.67 1.57 -17.04
C GLN A 180 17.38 2.54 -18.21
N GLN A 181 17.66 2.13 -19.44
CA GLN A 181 17.43 2.93 -20.65
C GLN A 181 15.95 3.00 -21.07
N TRP A 182 15.09 2.09 -20.59
CA TRP A 182 13.68 2.03 -20.96
C TRP A 182 12.99 3.34 -20.55
N ASN A 183 12.57 4.14 -21.54
CA ASN A 183 11.96 5.45 -21.33
C ASN A 183 12.82 6.41 -20.46
N GLY A 184 14.16 6.31 -20.52
CA GLY A 184 15.11 6.98 -19.61
C GLY A 184 15.06 8.52 -19.56
N GLY A 185 14.39 9.19 -20.50
CA GLY A 185 14.18 10.65 -20.48
C GLY A 185 12.79 11.11 -20.04
N LYS A 186 11.89 10.19 -19.67
CA LYS A 186 10.49 10.54 -19.36
C LYS A 186 10.24 10.62 -17.87
N LEU A 187 9.56 11.68 -17.42
CA LEU A 187 9.18 11.82 -16.00
C LEU A 187 7.98 10.95 -15.60
N TYR A 188 7.20 10.45 -16.57
CA TYR A 188 5.97 9.68 -16.37
C TYR A 188 6.13 8.18 -16.64
N ARG A 189 7.35 7.63 -16.47
CA ARG A 189 7.70 6.22 -16.71
C ARG A 189 6.75 5.22 -16.04
N ARG A 190 6.35 5.47 -14.79
CA ARG A 190 5.41 4.59 -14.08
C ARG A 190 4.05 4.47 -14.75
N ARG A 191 3.51 5.57 -15.29
CA ARG A 191 2.23 5.53 -16.02
C ARG A 191 2.35 4.65 -17.26
N LEU A 192 3.44 4.80 -18.02
CA LEU A 192 3.72 3.98 -19.19
C LEU A 192 3.86 2.50 -18.82
N PHE A 193 4.56 2.22 -17.72
CA PHE A 193 4.75 0.86 -17.24
C PHE A 193 3.41 0.21 -16.89
N LEU A 194 2.53 0.91 -16.17
CA LEU A 194 1.21 0.39 -15.81
C LEU A 194 0.32 0.17 -17.04
N GLU A 195 0.42 1.04 -18.04
CA GLU A 195 -0.30 0.87 -19.31
C GLU A 195 0.19 -0.36 -20.08
N GLU A 196 1.51 -0.53 -20.22
CA GLU A 196 2.12 -1.69 -20.86
C GLU A 196 1.81 -2.99 -20.10
N LEU A 197 1.91 -2.97 -18.77
CA LEU A 197 1.54 -4.09 -17.90
C LEU A 197 0.08 -4.49 -18.09
N GLY A 198 -0.84 -3.52 -18.07
CA GLY A 198 -2.26 -3.76 -18.29
C GLY A 198 -2.55 -4.40 -19.66
N LYS A 199 -1.92 -3.88 -20.72
CA LYS A 199 -2.02 -4.44 -22.07
C LYS A 199 -1.46 -5.86 -22.15
N ALA A 200 -0.30 -6.11 -21.55
CA ALA A 200 0.33 -7.43 -21.53
C ALA A 200 -0.55 -8.47 -20.82
N LEU A 201 -1.17 -8.12 -19.70
CA LEU A 201 -2.04 -9.02 -18.94
C LEU A 201 -3.35 -9.34 -19.68
N ILE A 202 -3.93 -8.38 -20.40
CA ILE A 202 -5.24 -8.56 -21.05
C ILE A 202 -5.14 -9.15 -22.47
N THR A 203 -4.03 -8.94 -23.19
CA THR A 203 -3.87 -9.35 -24.59
C THR A 203 -4.17 -10.83 -24.83
N PRO A 204 -3.63 -11.79 -24.04
CA PRO A 204 -3.95 -13.21 -24.23
C PRO A 204 -5.43 -13.52 -24.02
N LYS A 205 -6.13 -12.79 -23.14
CA LYS A 205 -7.56 -12.96 -22.90
C LYS A 205 -8.39 -12.41 -24.05
N ILE A 206 -7.99 -11.29 -24.65
CA ILE A 206 -8.61 -10.73 -25.85
C ILE A 206 -8.46 -11.71 -27.01
N GLN A 207 -7.24 -12.21 -27.26
CA GLN A 207 -6.97 -13.17 -28.34
C GLN A 207 -7.80 -14.47 -28.21
N ARG A 208 -7.99 -14.97 -26.98
CA ARG A 208 -8.89 -16.12 -26.74
C ARG A 208 -10.35 -15.80 -27.02
N ARG A 209 -10.83 -14.59 -26.72
CA ARG A 209 -12.22 -14.18 -27.01
C ARG A 209 -12.49 -13.98 -28.50
N VAL A 210 -11.48 -13.60 -29.27
CA VAL A 210 -11.56 -13.51 -30.75
C VAL A 210 -11.70 -14.89 -31.38
N ARG A 211 -11.21 -15.94 -30.73
CA ARG A 211 -11.35 -17.35 -31.15
C ARG A 211 -12.31 -18.08 -30.20
N PRO A 212 -13.63 -17.78 -30.21
CA PRO A 212 -14.56 -18.53 -29.38
C PRO A 212 -14.43 -20.02 -29.73
N PRO A 213 -14.39 -20.94 -28.74
CA PRO A 213 -14.53 -22.35 -29.03
C PRO A 213 -15.83 -22.49 -29.83
N ARG A 214 -15.72 -23.02 -31.06
CA ARG A 214 -16.78 -23.09 -32.09
C ARG A 214 -18.15 -22.90 -31.46
N SER A 215 -18.68 -21.69 -31.56
CA SER A 215 -19.99 -21.40 -31.03
C SER A 215 -20.96 -22.39 -31.68
N THR A 216 -21.82 -23.04 -30.87
CA THR A 216 -22.89 -23.89 -31.42
C THR A 216 -23.62 -23.10 -32.49
N ALA A 217 -24.08 -23.74 -33.57
CA ALA A 217 -24.70 -23.08 -34.72
C ALA A 217 -25.71 -21.95 -34.34
N ALA A 218 -26.42 -22.11 -33.22
CA ALA A 218 -27.32 -21.11 -32.63
C ALA A 218 -26.66 -19.75 -32.31
N ALA A 219 -25.44 -19.73 -31.77
CA ALA A 219 -24.73 -18.50 -31.44
C ALA A 219 -24.08 -17.84 -32.66
N ALA A 220 -23.72 -18.62 -33.70
CA ALA A 220 -23.31 -18.07 -34.99
C ALA A 220 -24.48 -17.40 -35.73
N SER A 221 -25.67 -18.02 -35.73
CA SER A 221 -26.89 -17.41 -36.30
C SER A 221 -27.36 -16.16 -35.55
N ALA A 222 -27.16 -16.10 -34.23
CA ALA A 222 -27.49 -14.90 -33.45
C ALA A 222 -26.61 -13.70 -33.82
N VAL A 223 -25.30 -13.92 -34.06
CA VAL A 223 -24.38 -12.86 -34.50
C VAL A 223 -24.68 -12.40 -35.92
N GLN A 224 -25.01 -13.32 -36.85
CA GLN A 224 -25.41 -12.96 -38.22
C GLN A 224 -26.70 -12.13 -38.27
N LYS A 225 -27.69 -12.45 -37.42
CA LYS A 225 -28.93 -11.66 -37.33
C LYS A 225 -28.74 -10.25 -36.77
N ILE A 226 -27.69 -10.03 -35.96
CA ILE A 226 -27.36 -8.70 -35.43
C ILE A 226 -26.54 -7.89 -36.45
N GLN A 227 -25.71 -8.55 -37.27
CA GLN A 227 -24.93 -7.89 -38.32
C GLN A 227 -25.76 -7.60 -39.59
N ALA A 228 -26.85 -8.33 -39.84
CA ALA A 228 -27.80 -8.07 -40.90
C ALA A 228 -28.99 -7.22 -40.39
N GLY A 229 -28.72 -5.99 -39.96
CA GLY A 229 -29.77 -4.96 -39.79
C GLY A 229 -30.12 -4.31 -41.14
N PRO A 230 -31.34 -3.78 -41.33
CA PRO A 230 -31.86 -3.45 -42.66
C PRO A 230 -31.16 -2.25 -43.28
N SER A 231 -30.66 -2.46 -44.50
CA SER A 231 -30.15 -1.44 -45.40
C SER A 231 -31.30 -0.62 -46.00
N THR A 232 -31.42 0.64 -45.60
CA THR A 232 -32.00 1.71 -46.45
C THR A 232 -31.27 3.02 -46.18
N HIS A 233 -30.63 3.54 -47.24
CA HIS A 233 -30.04 4.87 -47.33
C HIS A 233 -31.12 5.97 -47.35
N ALA A 234 -30.92 7.06 -46.62
CA ALA A 234 -31.28 8.44 -47.02
C ALA A 234 -30.62 9.46 -46.07
N SER A 235 -30.17 10.57 -46.64
CA SER A 235 -29.36 11.65 -46.05
C SER A 235 -30.16 12.68 -45.25
N ASN A 236 -29.61 13.18 -44.13
CA ASN A 236 -29.28 14.60 -43.84
C ASN A 236 -28.97 14.83 -42.35
N GLN A 237 -28.21 15.91 -42.10
CA GLN A 237 -27.59 16.42 -40.85
C GLN A 237 -28.62 16.91 -39.78
N PRO A 238 -28.20 17.31 -38.55
CA PRO A 238 -28.79 16.90 -37.28
C PRO A 238 -29.86 17.85 -36.74
N GLU A 239 -30.93 17.28 -36.19
CA GLU A 239 -31.88 17.98 -35.32
C GLU A 239 -31.71 17.49 -33.88
N MET A 240 -31.46 18.45 -32.98
CA MET A 240 -31.50 18.24 -31.54
C MET A 240 -32.94 18.04 -31.10
N ASP A 241 -33.22 16.91 -30.44
CA ASP A 241 -34.49 16.64 -29.78
C ASP A 241 -34.30 16.32 -28.28
N PRO A 242 -35.33 16.55 -27.44
CA PRO A 242 -35.18 17.26 -26.18
C PRO A 242 -34.96 16.34 -24.97
N VAL A 243 -34.55 16.98 -23.87
CA VAL A 243 -34.52 16.42 -22.52
C VAL A 243 -35.93 15.92 -22.13
N ASP A 244 -36.13 14.60 -22.13
CA ASP A 244 -37.36 13.98 -21.66
C ASP A 244 -37.28 13.66 -20.15
N THR A 245 -37.98 14.49 -19.38
CA THR A 245 -38.33 14.29 -17.98
C THR A 245 -39.39 13.21 -17.83
N GLY A 246 -38.98 12.04 -17.35
CA GLY A 246 -39.75 11.20 -16.42
C GLY A 246 -41.17 10.77 -16.83
N SER A 247 -41.29 9.59 -17.43
CA SER A 247 -42.44 8.70 -17.20
C SER A 247 -42.02 7.22 -17.26
N GLY A 248 -42.56 6.42 -16.34
CA GLY A 248 -42.04 5.11 -15.94
C GLY A 248 -42.04 4.04 -17.04
N LYS A 249 -40.86 3.71 -17.57
CA LYS A 249 -40.66 2.49 -18.36
C LYS A 249 -40.59 1.28 -17.43
N LYS A 250 -41.56 0.36 -17.54
CA LYS A 250 -41.51 -0.96 -16.87
C LYS A 250 -40.19 -1.66 -17.25
N ARG A 251 -39.42 -2.07 -16.23
CA ARG A 251 -38.10 -2.72 -16.42
C ARG A 251 -38.26 -4.02 -17.20
N LYS A 252 -37.53 -4.15 -18.31
CA LYS A 252 -37.51 -5.38 -19.11
C LYS A 252 -36.62 -6.43 -18.46
N ARG A 253 -37.04 -7.69 -18.58
CA ARG A 253 -36.37 -8.87 -18.04
C ARG A 253 -35.06 -9.15 -18.78
N CYS A 254 -34.05 -9.65 -18.07
CA CYS A 254 -32.83 -10.18 -18.67
C CYS A 254 -33.17 -11.44 -19.51
N GLN A 255 -32.79 -11.45 -20.78
CA GLN A 255 -33.13 -12.56 -21.69
C GLN A 255 -32.37 -13.86 -21.42
N LEU A 256 -31.37 -13.83 -20.54
CA LEU A 256 -30.49 -14.98 -20.26
C LEU A 256 -30.86 -15.73 -18.97
N CYS A 257 -31.69 -15.14 -18.08
CA CYS A 257 -32.00 -15.75 -16.79
C CYS A 257 -33.35 -16.50 -16.81
N PRO A 258 -33.40 -17.79 -16.40
CA PRO A 258 -34.64 -18.54 -16.30
C PRO A 258 -35.52 -18.04 -15.14
N PRO A 259 -36.87 -18.11 -15.25
CA PRO A 259 -37.77 -17.43 -14.31
C PRO A 259 -37.73 -18.00 -12.88
N ARG A 260 -37.22 -19.23 -12.72
CA ARG A 260 -37.24 -19.99 -11.46
C ARG A 260 -36.19 -19.54 -10.45
N GLN A 261 -35.30 -18.61 -10.81
CA GLN A 261 -34.25 -18.09 -9.92
C GLN A 261 -34.56 -16.69 -9.38
N ASP A 262 -35.75 -16.15 -9.67
CA ASP A 262 -36.19 -14.87 -9.11
C ASP A 262 -36.41 -15.01 -7.60
N THR A 263 -35.62 -14.31 -6.80
CA THR A 263 -35.79 -14.29 -5.33
C THR A 263 -36.38 -12.93 -4.92
N THR A 264 -37.57 -12.93 -4.30
CA THR A 264 -38.30 -11.72 -3.86
C THR A 264 -37.85 -11.16 -2.50
N LYS A 265 -36.72 -11.61 -1.94
CA LYS A 265 -36.23 -11.14 -0.64
C LYS A 265 -35.42 -9.86 -0.79
N THR A 266 -36.08 -8.73 -0.55
CA THR A 266 -35.47 -7.42 -0.34
C THR A 266 -34.72 -7.43 1.01
N LEU A 267 -33.39 -7.52 0.99
CA LEU A 267 -32.58 -7.15 2.16
C LEU A 267 -32.64 -5.63 2.29
N GLY A 268 -33.54 -5.15 3.15
CA GLY A 268 -33.69 -3.74 3.45
C GLY A 268 -32.55 -3.24 4.31
N TYR A 269 -31.91 -2.15 3.91
CA TYR A 269 -31.49 -1.09 4.82
C TYR A 269 -31.40 0.27 4.08
N ARG A 270 -31.89 1.29 4.81
CA ARG A 270 -32.03 2.74 4.57
C ARG A 270 -31.45 3.36 3.29
N LYS A 271 -32.32 4.05 2.55
CA LYS A 271 -32.00 4.99 1.45
C LYS A 271 -31.42 6.31 1.98
N GLN A 272 -30.34 6.78 1.37
CA GLN A 272 -30.06 8.20 1.08
C GLN A 272 -29.55 8.34 -0.37
N PRO A 273 -29.72 9.51 -1.01
CA PRO A 273 -29.91 9.58 -2.47
C PRO A 273 -28.59 9.80 -3.21
N GLY A 274 -28.27 8.87 -4.11
CA GLY A 274 -27.19 8.98 -5.08
C GLY A 274 -27.24 7.77 -6.00
N ASN A 275 -27.54 7.98 -7.27
CA ASN A 275 -27.82 6.94 -8.26
C ASN A 275 -26.65 5.95 -8.43
N ILE A 276 -26.82 4.71 -7.95
CA ILE A 276 -26.05 3.55 -8.44
C ILE A 276 -27.03 2.38 -8.62
N HIS A 277 -27.39 2.11 -9.87
CA HIS A 277 -28.18 0.93 -10.24
C HIS A 277 -27.31 -0.33 -10.17
N ARG A 278 -27.64 -1.23 -9.23
CA ARG A 278 -27.06 -2.57 -9.09
C ARG A 278 -27.52 -3.49 -10.22
N GLY A 279 -26.57 -4.10 -10.92
CA GLY A 279 -26.75 -5.24 -11.81
C GLY A 279 -26.29 -6.55 -11.15
N CYS A 280 -26.91 -7.65 -11.54
CA CYS A 280 -26.91 -9.00 -10.96
C CYS A 280 -25.52 -9.60 -10.60
N ALA A 281 -25.45 -10.25 -9.43
CA ALA A 281 -24.28 -10.96 -8.91
C ALA A 281 -24.24 -12.44 -9.32
N CYS A 282 -24.33 -12.73 -10.62
CA CYS A 282 -24.32 -14.11 -11.12
C CYS A 282 -23.31 -14.31 -12.25
N HIS A 283 -22.02 -14.19 -11.94
CA HIS A 283 -20.91 -14.98 -12.51
C HIS A 283 -19.61 -14.40 -11.96
N TYR A 284 -18.94 -15.11 -11.05
CA TYR A 284 -17.47 -15.17 -10.91
C TYR A 284 -17.15 -15.97 -9.65
N PHE A 285 -17.32 -17.29 -9.72
CA PHE A 285 -16.61 -18.24 -8.88
C PHE A 285 -16.63 -19.59 -9.61
N HIS A 286 -15.60 -19.81 -10.43
CA HIS A 286 -15.07 -21.13 -10.79
C HIS A 286 -13.94 -20.86 -11.78
N GLN A 287 -12.77 -20.48 -11.28
CA GLN A 287 -11.46 -21.02 -11.66
C GLN A 287 -10.51 -20.60 -10.54
N GLY A 288 -9.96 -21.58 -9.82
CA GLY A 288 -8.96 -21.34 -8.79
C GLY A 288 -7.80 -20.54 -9.36
N ILE A 289 -7.24 -19.67 -8.53
CA ILE A 289 -5.94 -19.05 -8.79
C ILE A 289 -4.96 -20.21 -9.01
N PRO A 290 -4.28 -20.33 -10.18
CA PRO A 290 -3.26 -21.35 -10.35
C PRO A 290 -2.21 -21.14 -9.26
N SER A 291 -1.92 -22.16 -8.45
CA SER A 291 -1.02 -22.08 -7.31
C SER A 291 0.38 -21.57 -7.67
N PHE A 292 0.76 -21.64 -8.95
CA PHE A 292 2.00 -21.10 -9.49
C PHE A 292 2.12 -19.56 -9.46
N ALA A 293 1.02 -18.83 -9.72
CA ALA A 293 1.06 -17.37 -9.70
C ALA A 293 1.10 -16.83 -8.26
N ALA A 294 0.42 -17.52 -7.33
CA ALA A 294 0.52 -17.23 -5.91
C ALA A 294 1.92 -17.56 -5.37
N SER A 295 2.56 -18.65 -5.84
CA SER A 295 3.93 -19.02 -5.44
C SER A 295 4.99 -18.06 -5.98
N LEU A 296 4.85 -17.54 -7.21
CA LEU A 296 5.77 -16.51 -7.74
C LEU A 296 5.61 -15.16 -7.04
N ILE A 297 4.38 -14.77 -6.71
CA ILE A 297 4.10 -13.56 -5.93
C ILE A 297 4.59 -13.73 -4.50
N TRP A 298 4.48 -14.93 -3.91
CA TRP A 298 4.97 -15.24 -2.56
C TRP A 298 6.51 -15.27 -2.49
N SER A 299 7.20 -15.92 -3.44
CA SER A 299 8.67 -15.88 -3.51
C SER A 299 9.23 -14.49 -3.85
N SER A 300 8.47 -13.65 -4.58
CA SER A 300 8.86 -12.25 -4.82
C SER A 300 8.65 -11.35 -3.60
N MET A 301 7.81 -11.74 -2.63
CA MET A 301 7.57 -11.00 -1.38
C MET A 301 8.65 -11.23 -0.32
N GLU A 302 9.47 -12.27 -0.44
CA GLU A 302 10.63 -12.54 0.43
C GLU A 302 11.88 -11.74 0.02
N GLY A 303 11.86 -11.07 -1.13
CA GLY A 303 13.03 -10.38 -1.70
C GLY A 303 13.19 -8.92 -1.30
N ASP A 304 12.23 -8.04 -1.62
CA ASP A 304 12.58 -6.62 -1.75
C ASP A 304 11.50 -5.64 -1.28
N GLN A 305 11.66 -5.13 -0.05
CA GLN A 305 11.09 -3.86 0.41
C GLN A 305 12.19 -2.80 0.56
N TRP A 306 13.07 -2.69 -0.44
CA TRP A 306 14.30 -1.94 -0.30
C TRP A 306 14.44 -0.77 -1.28
N ARG A 307 15.09 0.29 -0.81
CA ARG A 307 15.71 1.32 -1.66
C ARG A 307 17.18 1.45 -1.29
N HIS A 308 18.02 1.63 -2.31
CA HIS A 308 19.44 1.92 -2.18
C HIS A 308 19.64 3.44 -2.00
N ASN A 309 20.30 3.85 -0.93
CA ASN A 309 20.84 5.21 -0.80
C ASN A 309 22.12 5.17 0.05
N ASN A 310 23.25 5.54 -0.55
CA ASN A 310 24.56 5.68 0.10
C ASN A 310 24.91 4.55 1.10
N ASP A 311 25.21 3.37 0.55
CA ASP A 311 25.83 2.22 1.25
C ASP A 311 25.01 1.54 2.38
N ASN A 312 23.74 1.87 2.59
CA ASN A 312 22.90 1.19 3.56
C ASN A 312 21.52 0.80 3.01
N TRP A 313 21.09 -0.43 3.29
CA TRP A 313 19.70 -0.83 3.08
C TRP A 313 18.86 -0.45 4.30
N VAL A 314 17.69 0.12 4.05
CA VAL A 314 16.81 0.68 5.08
C VAL A 314 15.43 0.02 5.00
N LEU A 315 15.03 -0.65 6.07
CA LEU A 315 13.65 -1.07 6.31
C LEU A 315 12.97 0.03 7.14
N ASP A 316 11.99 0.71 6.56
CA ASP A 316 11.16 1.70 7.25
C ASP A 316 9.85 1.04 7.67
N LEU A 317 9.46 1.17 8.94
CA LEU A 317 8.24 0.59 9.51
C LEU A 317 7.32 1.64 10.11
N SER A 318 7.57 2.92 9.85
CA SER A 318 6.97 4.05 10.55
C SER A 318 5.43 4.08 10.59
N HIS A 319 4.75 3.51 9.59
CA HIS A 319 3.29 3.60 9.45
C HIS A 319 2.56 2.28 9.16
N PHE A 320 3.15 1.12 9.47
CA PHE A 320 2.57 -0.20 9.15
C PHE A 320 1.15 -0.45 9.73
N LEU A 321 0.71 0.30 10.75
CA LEU A 321 -0.58 0.09 11.43
C LEU A 321 -1.68 1.10 11.09
N ASP A 322 -1.38 2.20 10.40
CA ASP A 322 -2.39 3.24 10.13
C ASP A 322 -3.41 2.82 9.06
N TYR A 323 -3.12 1.77 8.30
CA TYR A 323 -4.02 1.22 7.27
C TYR A 323 -5.14 0.30 7.81
N GLN A 324 -5.19 0.05 9.13
CA GLN A 324 -6.08 -0.96 9.72
C GLN A 324 -7.20 -0.36 10.59
N GLN A 325 -7.28 0.97 10.72
CA GLN A 325 -8.27 1.64 11.60
C GLN A 325 -9.16 2.70 10.90
N SER A 326 -9.22 2.71 9.57
CA SER A 326 -10.23 3.48 8.79
C SER A 326 -11.18 2.56 8.04
#